data_AF-A0A7J9XFT8-F1
#
_entry.id   AF-A0A7J9XFT8-F1
#
_cell.length_a   1.000
_cell.length_b   1.000
_cell.length_c   1.000
_cell.angle_alpha   90.00
_cell.angle_beta   90.00
_cell.angle_gamma   90.00
#
_symmetry.space_group_name_H-M   'P 1'
#
loop_
_entity.id
_entity.type
_entity.pdbx_description
1 polymer ?
#
loop_
_entity_poly.entity_id
_entity_poly.type
_entity_poly.pdbx_seq_one_letter_code
_entity_poly.pdbx_strand_id
1 'polypeptide(L)'
;MDIDTATQRARAYLEQQLPPETPEVAIDGRKVLERDWSYTFFWNSAEYLRTGDDMSQLWGNAPVVVPKDGSDAFTLGTHRPTDVLLDDYEQQHGIPHGGQRERALGRTGGGSAGPRLASRVDERDGRPGPDRRAQREW
;
A
#
# COMPACT_ATOMS: atom_id res chain seq x y z
N MET A 1 4.88 -3.96 21.77
CA MET A 1 4.98 -2.82 20.83
C MET A 1 3.69 -2.69 20.02
N ASP A 2 3.17 -1.48 19.90
CA ASP A 2 2.02 -1.16 19.04
C ASP A 2 2.43 -0.96 17.56
N ILE A 3 1.44 -0.88 16.67
CA ILE A 3 1.66 -0.80 15.22
C ILE A 3 2.21 0.55 14.76
N ASP A 4 1.92 1.65 15.46
CA ASP A 4 2.42 2.98 15.08
C ASP A 4 3.93 3.06 15.34
N THR A 5 4.36 2.58 16.51
CA THR A 5 5.78 2.42 16.85
C THR A 5 6.47 1.49 15.85
N ALA A 6 5.86 0.35 15.51
CA ALA A 6 6.43 -0.58 14.53
C ALA A 6 6.54 0.05 13.12
N THR A 7 5.55 0.85 12.72
CA THR A 7 5.55 1.59 11.43
C THR A 7 6.71 2.60 11.39
N GLN A 8 6.96 3.33 12.47
CA GLN A 8 8.09 4.26 12.55
C GLN A 8 9.43 3.53 12.44
N ARG A 9 9.58 2.39 13.11
CA ARG A 9 10.80 1.56 13.00
C ARG A 9 11.00 1.01 11.60
N ALA A 10 9.93 0.59 10.91
CA ALA A 10 10.02 0.15 9.52
C ALA A 10 10.44 1.29 8.57
N ARG A 11 9.92 2.51 8.76
CA ARG A 11 10.36 3.69 7.98
C ARG A 11 11.82 4.01 8.21
N ALA A 12 12.25 4.07 9.46
CA ALA A 12 13.65 4.34 9.80
C ALA A 12 14.59 3.27 9.22
N TYR A 13 14.17 2.00 9.21
CA TYR A 13 14.91 0.92 8.57
C TYR A 13 15.07 1.16 7.07
N LEU A 14 13.99 1.49 6.35
CA LEU A 14 14.05 1.79 4.91
C LEU A 14 14.96 2.99 4.61
N GLU A 15 14.84 4.07 5.37
CA GLU A 15 15.67 5.27 5.22
C GLU A 15 17.18 4.97 5.40
N GLN A 16 17.53 4.00 6.24
CA GLN A 16 18.92 3.61 6.47
C GLN A 16 19.48 2.67 5.40
N GLN A 17 18.63 1.81 4.82
CA GLN A 17 19.07 0.77 3.87
C GLN A 17 19.03 1.23 2.43
N LEU A 18 18.21 2.23 2.10
CA LEU A 18 18.00 2.66 0.73
C LEU A 18 19.03 3.74 0.32
N PRO A 19 19.61 3.62 -0.88
CA PRO A 19 20.45 4.67 -1.44
C PRO A 19 19.68 6.00 -1.57
N PRO A 20 20.34 7.17 -1.41
CA PRO A 20 19.70 8.48 -1.53
C PRO A 20 19.01 8.74 -2.88
N GLU A 21 19.45 8.07 -3.93
CA GLU A 21 18.87 8.15 -5.28
C GLU A 21 17.60 7.31 -5.45
N THR A 22 17.21 6.53 -4.43
CA THR A 22 15.96 5.76 -4.47
C THR A 22 14.78 6.74 -4.53
N PRO A 23 13.81 6.53 -5.45
CA PRO A 23 12.58 7.31 -5.47
C PRO A 23 11.88 7.29 -4.10
N GLU A 24 11.03 8.28 -3.83
CA GLU A 24 10.25 8.32 -2.60
C GLU A 24 9.54 6.98 -2.36
N VAL A 25 9.77 6.38 -1.19
CA VAL A 25 9.18 5.10 -0.80
C VAL A 25 8.08 5.28 0.22
N ALA A 26 7.10 4.40 0.18
CA ALA A 26 6.06 4.34 1.19
C ALA A 26 5.76 2.90 1.58
N ILE A 27 5.38 2.73 2.85
CA ILE A 27 4.80 1.48 3.35
C ILE A 27 3.39 1.34 2.75
N ASP A 28 3.09 0.17 2.22
CA ASP A 28 1.74 -0.19 1.80
C ASP A 28 0.85 -0.40 3.02
N GLY A 29 0.21 0.69 3.46
CA GLY A 29 -0.69 0.66 4.60
C GLY A 29 -1.95 -0.20 4.41
N ARG A 30 -2.20 -0.76 3.23
CA ARG A 30 -3.35 -1.65 3.00
C ARG A 30 -3.11 -3.03 3.61
N LYS A 31 -1.84 -3.45 3.74
CA LYS A 31 -1.47 -4.79 4.19
C LYS A 31 -0.25 -4.76 5.12
N VAL A 32 -0.49 -5.15 6.36
CA VAL A 32 0.53 -5.45 7.37
C VAL A 32 0.24 -6.84 7.91
N LEU A 33 1.24 -7.72 7.90
CA LEU A 33 1.10 -9.01 8.59
C LEU A 33 1.51 -8.82 10.05
N GLU A 34 0.65 -9.20 10.96
CA GLU A 34 0.95 -9.26 12.37
C GLU A 34 1.08 -10.73 12.79
N ARG A 35 2.18 -11.03 13.47
CA ARG A 35 2.35 -12.23 14.28
C ARG A 35 2.52 -11.84 15.75
N ASP A 36 2.45 -12.81 16.65
CA ASP A 36 2.60 -12.55 18.09
C ASP A 36 3.95 -11.91 18.43
N TRP A 37 4.99 -12.21 17.65
CA TRP A 37 6.35 -11.71 17.83
C TRP A 37 6.76 -10.58 16.88
N SER A 38 6.00 -10.24 15.84
CA SER A 38 6.42 -9.23 14.85
C SER A 38 5.28 -8.52 14.10
N TYR A 39 5.64 -7.42 13.46
CA TYR A 39 4.89 -6.83 12.34
C TYR A 39 5.74 -6.92 11.06
N THR A 40 5.11 -7.26 9.94
CA THR A 40 5.75 -7.30 8.62
C THR A 40 5.08 -6.30 7.69
N PHE A 41 5.88 -5.39 7.15
CA PHE A 41 5.46 -4.28 6.31
C PHE A 41 5.92 -4.50 4.87
N PHE A 42 4.99 -4.34 3.94
CA PHE A 42 5.29 -4.25 2.52
C PHE A 42 5.48 -2.79 2.14
N TRP A 43 6.31 -2.54 1.14
CA TRP A 43 6.61 -1.19 0.69
C TRP A 43 6.92 -1.20 -0.81
N ASN A 44 6.86 -0.02 -1.41
CA ASN A 44 7.27 0.22 -2.79
C ASN A 44 7.51 1.74 -2.98
N SER A 45 7.71 2.19 -4.22
CA SER A 45 7.66 3.63 -4.48
C SER A 45 6.28 4.18 -4.13
N ALA A 46 6.26 5.41 -3.62
CA ALA A 46 5.02 6.13 -3.34
C ALA A 46 4.18 6.29 -4.61
N GLU A 47 4.83 6.46 -5.77
CA GLU A 47 4.18 6.57 -7.07
C GLU A 47 3.44 5.27 -7.44
N TYR A 48 4.11 4.12 -7.40
CA TYR A 48 3.48 2.82 -7.68
C TYR A 48 2.28 2.55 -6.76
N LEU A 49 2.43 2.83 -5.46
CA LEU A 49 1.33 2.62 -4.51
C LEU A 49 0.13 3.55 -4.77
N ARG A 50 0.37 4.74 -5.33
CA ARG A 50 -0.65 5.74 -5.65
C ARG A 50 -1.35 5.45 -6.99
N THR A 51 -0.60 5.05 -8.01
CA THR A 51 -1.09 4.96 -9.41
C THR A 51 -1.29 3.53 -9.89
N GLY A 52 -0.56 2.57 -9.34
CA GLY A 52 -0.45 1.22 -9.89
C GLY A 52 0.35 1.16 -11.18
N ASP A 53 1.13 2.19 -11.51
CA ASP A 53 2.02 2.16 -12.69
C ASP A 53 3.20 1.23 -12.46
N ASP A 54 3.22 0.09 -13.15
CA ASP A 54 4.27 -0.92 -13.07
C ASP A 54 5.66 -0.35 -13.40
N MET A 55 5.76 0.69 -14.24
CA MET A 55 7.04 1.35 -14.55
C MET A 55 7.64 2.09 -13.36
N SER A 56 6.81 2.42 -12.37
CA SER A 56 7.22 3.06 -11.13
C SER A 56 7.55 2.04 -10.02
N GLN A 57 7.37 0.74 -10.27
CA GLN A 57 7.61 -0.30 -9.27
C GLN A 57 9.10 -0.47 -8.97
N LEU A 58 9.45 -0.51 -7.68
CA LEU A 58 10.81 -0.78 -7.24
C LEU A 58 11.14 -2.27 -7.26
N TRP A 59 12.36 -2.57 -7.70
CA TRP A 59 12.96 -3.90 -7.60
C TRP A 59 13.58 -4.07 -6.21
N GLY A 60 13.53 -5.28 -5.65
CA GLY A 60 14.13 -5.57 -4.35
C GLY A 60 13.31 -5.06 -3.15
N ASN A 61 12.00 -4.87 -3.31
CA ASN A 61 11.08 -4.43 -2.25
C ASN A 61 10.73 -5.54 -1.23
N ALA A 62 11.77 -6.19 -0.71
CA ALA A 62 11.66 -7.23 0.29
C ALA A 62 10.89 -6.74 1.54
N PRO A 63 9.96 -7.54 2.09
CA PRO A 63 9.20 -7.13 3.27
C PRO A 63 10.10 -6.83 4.46
N VAL A 64 9.78 -5.77 5.20
CA VAL A 64 10.48 -5.39 6.43
C VAL A 64 9.77 -6.04 7.61
N VAL A 65 10.50 -6.83 8.38
CA VAL A 65 10.05 -7.45 9.63
C VAL A 65 10.55 -6.62 10.81
N VAL A 66 9.63 -6.28 11.71
CA VAL A 66 9.90 -5.51 12.93
C VAL A 66 9.54 -6.37 14.15
N PRO A 67 10.53 -6.93 14.85
CA PRO A 67 10.32 -7.71 16.07
C PRO A 67 9.69 -6.90 17.21
N LYS A 68 8.66 -7.46 17.86
CA LYS A 68 7.89 -6.86 18.96
C LYS A 68 8.65 -6.77 20.29
N ASP A 69 9.74 -7.54 20.43
CA ASP A 69 10.64 -7.59 21.58
C ASP A 69 11.63 -6.42 21.63
N GLY A 70 11.70 -5.61 20.57
CA GLY A 70 12.60 -4.46 20.47
C GLY A 70 13.88 -4.74 19.68
N SER A 71 14.13 -5.98 19.26
CA SER A 71 15.25 -6.36 18.38
C SER A 71 15.19 -5.61 17.05
N ASP A 72 16.33 -5.46 16.37
CA ASP A 72 16.45 -4.69 15.13
C ASP A 72 15.52 -5.20 14.02
N ALA A 73 15.04 -4.27 13.20
CA ALA A 73 14.28 -4.61 12.01
C ALA A 73 15.19 -5.26 10.96
N PHE A 74 14.62 -6.13 10.13
CA PHE A 74 15.34 -6.84 9.07
C PHE A 74 14.44 -7.12 7.87
N THR A 75 15.01 -7.48 6.73
CA THR A 75 14.24 -7.97 5.57
C THR A 75 14.32 -9.49 5.44
N LEU A 76 13.24 -10.08 4.95
CA LEU A 76 13.27 -11.45 4.43
C LEU A 76 13.70 -11.46 2.96
N GLY A 77 14.03 -12.64 2.42
CA GLY A 77 14.16 -12.81 0.98
C GLY A 77 12.81 -12.71 0.25
N THR A 78 12.83 -12.72 -1.08
CA THR A 78 11.62 -12.73 -1.93
C THR A 78 11.47 -14.03 -2.73
N HIS A 79 12.24 -15.07 -2.37
CA HIS A 79 12.28 -16.35 -3.12
C HIS A 79 11.07 -17.26 -2.88
N ARG A 80 10.27 -16.99 -1.83
CA ARG A 80 9.05 -17.72 -1.45
C ARG A 80 8.02 -16.74 -0.85
N PRO A 81 6.75 -17.16 -0.73
CA PRO A 81 5.73 -16.37 -0.04
C PRO A 81 6.17 -15.93 1.36
N THR A 82 5.83 -14.70 1.75
CA THR A 82 6.29 -14.09 3.00
C THR A 82 5.86 -14.86 4.24
N ASP A 83 4.65 -15.41 4.25
CA ASP A 83 4.10 -16.26 5.31
C ASP A 83 4.98 -17.50 5.54
N VAL A 84 5.38 -18.19 4.47
CA VAL A 84 6.29 -19.35 4.52
C VAL A 84 7.67 -18.95 5.07
N LEU A 85 8.19 -17.79 4.65
CA LEU A 85 9.48 -17.30 5.14
C LEU A 85 9.45 -16.92 6.62
N LEU A 86 8.33 -16.39 7.11
CA LEU A 86 8.12 -16.12 8.53
C LEU A 86 8.02 -17.42 9.33
N ASP A 87 7.36 -18.46 8.80
CA ASP A 87 7.27 -19.78 9.44
C ASP A 87 8.65 -20.44 9.56
N ASP A 88 9.46 -20.34 8.50
CA ASP A 88 10.83 -20.85 8.52
C ASP A 88 11.69 -20.09 9.53
N TYR A 89 11.53 -18.76 9.62
CA TYR A 89 12.22 -17.94 10.61
C TYR A 89 11.85 -18.35 12.04
N GLU A 90 10.56 -18.54 12.32
CA GLU A 90 10.09 -18.99 13.63
C GLU A 90 10.70 -20.33 14.03
N GLN A 91 10.69 -21.30 13.11
CA GLN A 91 11.26 -22.63 13.33
C GLN A 91 12.77 -22.58 13.59
N GLN A 92 13.50 -21.78 12.81
CA GLN A 92 14.96 -21.64 12.95
C GLN A 92 15.37 -20.98 14.26
N HIS A 93 14.54 -20.06 14.77
CA HIS A 93 14.82 -19.29 15.97
C HIS A 93 14.09 -19.79 17.22
N GLY A 94 13.37 -20.91 17.15
CA GLY A 94 12.62 -21.48 18.27
C GLY A 94 11.49 -20.58 18.78
N ILE A 95 10.95 -19.72 17.91
CA ILE A 95 9.81 -18.86 18.23
C ILE A 95 8.55 -19.71 18.07
N PRO A 96 7.66 -19.76 19.08
CA PRO A 96 6.39 -20.47 18.95
C PRO A 96 5.62 -19.94 17.75
N HIS A 97 5.21 -20.85 16.86
CA HIS A 97 4.36 -20.48 15.74
C HIS A 97 3.03 -19.93 16.28
N GLY A 98 2.81 -18.65 16.00
CA GLY A 98 1.65 -17.90 16.47
C GLY A 98 0.62 -17.70 15.35
N GLY A 99 -0.55 -17.19 15.71
CA GLY A 99 -1.55 -16.82 14.71
C GLY A 99 -1.04 -15.66 13.84
N GLN A 100 -1.36 -15.71 12.54
CA GLN A 100 -1.15 -14.58 11.63
C GLN A 100 -2.44 -13.79 11.47
N ARG A 101 -2.32 -12.46 11.48
CA ARG A 101 -3.43 -11.53 11.20
C ARG A 101 -3.00 -10.53 10.15
N GLU A 102 -3.88 -10.21 9.21
CA GLU A 102 -3.68 -9.09 8.30
C GLU A 102 -4.33 -7.84 8.90
N ARG A 103 -3.63 -6.71 8.85
CA ARG A 103 -4.13 -5.40 9.26
C ARG A 103 -3.92 -4.37 8.18
N ALA A 104 -4.88 -3.46 8.05
CA ALA A 104 -4.62 -2.18 7.42
C ALA A 104 -4.12 -1.19 8.47
N LEU A 105 -3.15 -0.36 8.11
CA LEU A 105 -2.83 0.84 8.88
C LEU A 105 -4.06 1.76 8.85
N GLY A 106 -4.56 2.12 10.03
CA GLY A 106 -5.62 3.11 10.14
C GLY A 106 -5.19 4.40 9.44
N ARG A 107 -6.13 5.11 8.81
CA ARG A 107 -5.83 6.43 8.22
C ARG A 107 -5.38 7.34 9.36
N THR A 108 -4.07 7.49 9.56
CA THR A 108 -3.53 8.57 10.37
C THR A 108 -3.80 9.85 9.57
N GLY A 109 -4.74 10.64 10.07
CA GLY A 109 -5.09 11.92 9.47
C GLY A 109 -3.89 12.86 9.44
N GLY A 110 -3.49 13.26 8.24
CA GLY A 110 -2.54 14.33 7.96
C GLY A 110 -2.64 14.64 6.46
N GLY A 111 -3.16 15.82 6.11
CA GLY A 111 -3.57 16.23 4.75
C GLY A 111 -2.49 16.05 3.67
N SER A 112 -2.86 15.89 2.40
CA SER A 112 -3.62 16.89 1.65
C SER A 112 -4.31 16.30 0.42
N ALA A 113 -5.41 16.97 0.05
CA ALA A 113 -6.31 16.75 -1.07
C ALA A 113 -5.79 15.96 -2.29
N GLY A 114 -6.31 14.74 -2.46
CA GLY A 114 -6.53 14.17 -3.79
C GLY A 114 -7.79 14.79 -4.42
N PRO A 115 -7.80 15.10 -5.73
CA PRO A 115 -8.94 15.77 -6.36
C PRO A 115 -10.18 14.86 -6.28
N ARG A 116 -11.25 15.40 -5.69
CA ARG A 116 -12.58 14.79 -5.77
C ARG A 116 -12.98 14.79 -7.24
N LEU A 117 -13.13 13.59 -7.84
CA LEU A 117 -13.87 13.41 -9.08
C LEU A 117 -15.31 13.90 -8.86
N ALA A 118 -15.57 15.16 -9.20
CA ALA A 118 -16.94 15.63 -9.41
C ALA A 118 -17.38 15.14 -10.79
N SER A 119 -17.93 13.92 -10.83
CA SER A 119 -18.77 13.51 -11.95
C SER A 119 -20.07 14.31 -11.86
N ARG A 120 -20.16 15.40 -12.61
CA ARG A 120 -21.43 16.07 -12.91
C ARG A 120 -21.44 16.43 -14.39
N VAL A 121 -21.77 15.45 -15.22
CA VAL A 121 -22.30 15.71 -16.55
C VAL A 121 -23.79 15.95 -16.37
N ASP A 122 -24.20 17.21 -16.39
CA ASP A 122 -25.43 17.65 -17.06
C ASP A 122 -25.46 19.18 -17.07
N GLU A 123 -25.39 19.79 -18.25
CA GLU A 123 -26.32 20.85 -18.60
C GLU A 123 -26.23 21.15 -20.11
N ARG A 124 -27.27 20.65 -20.80
CA ARG A 124 -28.03 21.30 -21.87
C ARG A 124 -27.27 22.31 -22.74
N ASP A 125 -26.81 21.85 -23.90
CA ASP A 125 -26.64 22.74 -25.04
C ASP A 125 -27.85 22.58 -25.99
N GLY A 126 -28.57 23.69 -26.15
CA GLY A 126 -29.78 23.78 -26.94
C GLY A 126 -29.48 23.68 -28.42
N ARG A 127 -30.06 22.68 -29.08
CA ARG A 127 -30.22 22.68 -30.54
C ARG A 127 -31.70 22.54 -30.88
N PRO A 128 -32.34 23.55 -31.50
CA PRO A 128 -33.66 23.35 -32.07
C PRO A 128 -33.54 22.44 -33.30
N GLY A 129 -34.25 21.31 -33.28
CA GLY A 129 -34.40 20.43 -34.45
C GLY A 129 -35.25 21.10 -35.53
N PRO A 130 -34.98 20.86 -36.83
CA PRO A 130 -35.75 21.46 -37.90
C PRO A 130 -37.14 20.83 -38.02
N ASP A 131 -38.16 21.68 -37.92
CA ASP A 131 -39.55 21.41 -38.27
C ASP A 131 -39.65 21.16 -39.78
N ARG A 132 -40.09 19.96 -40.17
CA ARG A 132 -40.67 19.68 -41.49
C ARG A 132 -41.83 18.69 -41.36
N ARG A 133 -43.02 19.28 -41.27
CA ARG A 133 -44.26 18.94 -42.00
C ARG A 133 -44.44 17.48 -42.40
N ALA A 134 -45.40 16.82 -41.76
CA ALA A 134 -46.23 15.80 -42.40
C ALA A 134 -47.63 15.79 -41.78
N GLN A 135 -48.56 16.55 -42.37
CA GLN A 135 -49.98 16.21 -42.39
C GLN A 135 -50.55 16.57 -43.77
N ARG A 136 -51.24 15.58 -44.34
CA ARG A 136 -52.01 15.61 -45.59
C ARG A 136 -53.32 16.38 -45.39
N GLU A 137 -53.93 16.76 -46.53
CA GLU A 137 -55.33 17.15 -46.84
C GLU A 137 -55.24 18.36 -47.80
N TRP A 138 -55.63 18.34 -49.08
CA TRP A 138 -56.52 17.51 -49.91
C TRP A 138 -55.86 17.18 -51.26
#